data_AF-A0A7C9A769-F1
#
_entry.id   AF-A0A7C9A769-F1
#
_cell.length_a   1.000
_cell.length_b   1.000
_cell.length_c   1.000
_cell.angle_alpha   90.00
_cell.angle_beta   90.00
_cell.angle_gamma   90.00
#
_symmetry.space_group_name_H-M   'P 1'
#
loop_
_entity.id
_entity.type
_entity.pdbx_description
1 polymer ?
#
loop_
_entity_poly.entity_id
_entity_poly.type
_entity_poly.pdbx_seq_one_letter_code
_entity_poly.pdbx_strand_id
1 'polypeptide(L)'
;FEEYWQLYQPLNSQSGQSSGTSIEIDSTNANASHGGVMSYAQQLRKKLKGAYGGRGVVRTELQKYLNEGLEEDDIDVLTWWKVHGPRYPVVARMARDVLAV
;
A
#
# COMPACT_ATOMS: atom_id res chain seq x y z
N PHE A 1 -16.07 7.05 15.11
CA PHE A 1 -15.82 5.72 14.53
C PHE A 1 -16.20 5.68 13.05
N GLU A 2 -17.36 6.23 12.66
CA GLU A 2 -17.81 6.40 11.26
C GLU A 2 -16.77 7.03 10.30
N GLU A 3 -16.04 8.05 10.77
CA GLU A 3 -15.03 8.77 9.97
C GLU A 3 -13.87 7.86 9.51
N TYR A 4 -13.57 6.79 10.27
CA TYR A 4 -12.44 5.90 9.98
C TYR A 4 -12.71 4.99 8.78
N TRP A 5 -13.95 4.53 8.58
CA TRP A 5 -14.31 3.67 7.45
C TRP A 5 -14.24 4.38 6.10
N GLN A 6 -14.39 5.71 6.08
CA GLN A 6 -14.34 6.53 4.87
C GLN A 6 -12.92 6.62 4.26
N LEU A 7 -11.86 6.23 4.98
CA LEU A 7 -10.49 6.18 4.47
C LEU A 7 -10.23 4.99 3.53
N TYR A 8 -10.97 3.89 3.72
CA TYR A 8 -10.77 2.63 3.00
C TYR A 8 -11.73 2.47 1.81
N GLN A 9 -12.67 3.40 1.61
CA GLN A 9 -13.56 3.36 0.46
C GLN A 9 -12.74 3.60 -0.82
N PRO A 10 -12.75 2.66 -1.78
CA PRO A 10 -12.18 2.91 -3.10
C PRO A 10 -12.90 4.10 -3.74
N LEU A 11 -12.17 4.94 -4.48
CA LEU A 11 -12.72 6.15 -5.09
C LEU A 11 -13.94 5.79 -5.96
N ASN A 12 -15.15 6.00 -5.44
CA ASN A 12 -16.32 5.95 -6.28
C ASN A 12 -16.39 7.30 -6.98
N SER A 13 -16.07 7.31 -8.28
CA SER A 13 -16.20 8.47 -9.15
C SER A 13 -17.69 8.77 -9.35
N GLN A 14 -18.33 9.35 -8.35
CA GLN A 14 -19.59 10.07 -8.53
C GLN A 14 -19.41 11.48 -8.00
N SER A 15 -19.45 12.40 -8.96
CA SER A 15 -19.88 13.79 -8.85
C SER A 15 -20.37 14.18 -7.46
N GLY A 16 -19.69 15.17 -6.89
CA GLY A 16 -19.99 15.74 -5.59
C GLY A 16 -21.48 16.04 -5.40
N GLN A 17 -22.14 15.21 -4.61
CA GLN A 17 -23.30 15.57 -3.82
C GLN A 17 -23.19 14.80 -2.50
N SER A 18 -22.81 15.48 -1.41
CA SER A 18 -23.51 15.38 -0.13
C SER A 18 -22.83 16.18 0.99
N SER A 19 -23.59 17.16 1.46
CA SER A 19 -23.97 17.28 2.87
C SER A 19 -22.84 17.47 3.90
N GLY A 20 -22.13 18.59 3.77
CA GLY A 20 -21.62 19.29 4.96
C GLY A 20 -22.77 20.07 5.59
N THR A 21 -22.96 19.91 6.89
CA THR A 21 -23.92 20.67 7.72
C THR A 21 -23.99 22.14 7.29
N SER A 22 -25.16 22.61 6.85
CA SER A 22 -25.39 24.03 6.55
C SER A 22 -25.06 24.87 7.77
N ILE A 23 -23.98 25.63 7.69
CA ILE A 23 -23.83 26.84 8.48
C ILE A 23 -24.33 27.94 7.56
N GLU A 24 -25.50 28.49 7.85
CA GLU A 24 -25.99 29.71 7.20
C GLU A 24 -25.07 30.85 7.61
N ILE A 25 -24.28 31.37 6.68
CA ILE A 25 -23.47 32.57 6.88
C ILE A 25 -23.97 33.62 5.90
N ASP A 26 -24.56 34.67 6.47
CA ASP A 26 -25.01 35.87 5.77
C ASP A 26 -23.87 36.51 4.97
N SER A 27 -24.24 37.07 3.82
CA SER A 27 -23.32 37.56 2.81
C SER A 27 -22.58 38.80 3.29
N THR A 28 -21.32 38.66 3.67
CA THR A 28 -20.38 39.78 3.66
C THR A 28 -19.08 39.41 2.95
N ASN A 29 -18.75 40.25 1.98
CA ASN A 29 -17.65 40.11 1.04
C ASN A 29 -16.31 40.18 1.79
N ALA A 30 -15.61 39.05 1.88
CA ALA A 30 -14.24 39.00 2.36
C ALA A 30 -13.42 38.12 1.43
N ASN A 31 -12.40 38.72 0.80
CA ASN A 31 -11.25 38.03 0.21
C ASN A 31 -10.60 37.17 1.30
N ALA A 32 -11.10 35.94 1.47
CA ALA A 32 -10.58 34.99 2.43
C ALA A 32 -9.63 34.04 1.71
N SER A 33 -8.35 34.40 1.81
CA SER A 33 -7.20 33.52 1.73
C SER A 33 -7.49 32.06 2.09
N HIS A 34 -7.15 31.18 1.17
CA HIS A 34 -7.07 29.72 1.31
C HIS A 34 -6.48 29.31 2.67
N GLY A 35 -7.32 28.85 3.60
CA GLY A 35 -6.88 28.45 4.93
C GLY A 35 -7.90 27.60 5.68
N GLY A 36 -8.57 26.68 4.99
CA GLY A 36 -9.50 25.73 5.64
C GLY A 36 -8.75 24.77 6.57
N VAL A 37 -9.23 24.63 7.81
CA VAL A 37 -8.76 23.61 8.75
C VAL A 37 -9.00 22.22 8.17
N MET A 38 -7.93 21.43 8.01
CA MET A 38 -8.03 20.09 7.44
C MET A 38 -8.61 19.12 8.49
N SER A 39 -9.68 18.39 8.15
CA SER A 39 -10.21 17.32 9.01
C SER A 39 -9.15 16.25 9.30
N TYR A 40 -9.31 15.50 10.38
CA TYR A 40 -8.40 14.40 10.73
C TYR A 40 -8.29 13.37 9.59
N ALA A 41 -9.40 13.01 8.95
CA ALA A 41 -9.40 12.18 7.74
C ALA A 41 -8.61 12.82 6.57
N GLN A 42 -8.64 14.15 6.42
CA GLN A 42 -7.86 14.87 5.41
C GLN A 42 -6.35 14.89 5.71
N GLN A 43 -5.97 14.90 6.99
CA GLN A 43 -4.57 14.80 7.41
C GLN A 43 -4.02 13.38 7.19
N LEU A 44 -4.80 12.36 7.53
CA LEU A 44 -4.45 10.94 7.35
C LEU A 44 -4.23 10.58 5.87
N ARG A 45 -5.14 10.97 4.97
CA ARG A 45 -4.98 10.72 3.53
C ARG A 45 -3.71 11.36 2.95
N LYS A 46 -3.35 12.56 3.41
CA LYS A 46 -2.14 13.27 2.96
C LYS A 46 -0.87 12.51 3.38
N LYS A 47 -0.86 11.94 4.59
CA LYS A 47 0.23 11.08 5.07
C LYS A 47 0.29 9.74 4.32
N LEU A 48 -0.85 9.09 4.08
CA LEU A 48 -0.92 7.77 3.42
C LEU A 48 -0.54 7.83 1.92
N LYS A 49 -0.85 8.93 1.24
CA LYS A 49 -0.45 9.16 -0.17
C LYS A 49 1.08 9.16 -0.34
N GLY A 50 1.84 9.57 0.69
CA GLY A 50 3.30 9.58 0.67
C GLY A 50 3.96 8.27 1.15
N ALA A 51 3.27 7.45 1.94
CA ALA A 51 3.85 6.25 2.54
C ALA A 51 3.67 4.99 1.68
N TYR A 52 2.54 4.85 0.97
CA TYR A 52 2.22 3.63 0.23
C TYR A 52 1.53 3.86 -1.13
N GLY A 53 1.10 5.09 -1.42
CA GLY A 53 0.22 5.40 -2.57
C GLY A 53 0.90 5.63 -3.92
N GLY A 54 2.21 5.40 -4.04
CA GLY A 54 2.94 5.77 -5.26
C GLY A 54 4.23 4.98 -5.52
N ARG A 55 4.46 3.88 -4.79
CA ARG A 55 5.55 2.99 -5.13
C ARG A 55 4.97 1.88 -5.99
N GLY A 56 5.06 2.05 -7.31
CA GLY A 56 4.70 1.00 -8.27
C GLY A 56 5.24 -0.34 -7.78
N VAL A 57 4.44 -1.41 -7.90
CA VAL A 57 4.65 -2.73 -7.28
C VAL A 57 6.14 -3.06 -7.26
N VAL A 58 6.81 -2.80 -6.14
CA VAL A 58 8.20 -3.22 -5.98
C VAL A 58 8.11 -4.72 -5.85
N ARG A 59 8.49 -5.43 -6.91
CA ARG A 59 8.47 -6.89 -6.88
C ARG A 59 9.35 -7.33 -5.72
N THR A 60 8.72 -7.97 -4.75
CA THR A 60 9.42 -8.56 -3.61
C THR A 60 10.36 -9.64 -4.11
N GLU A 61 11.35 -9.99 -3.28
CA GLU A 61 12.25 -11.10 -3.57
C GLU A 61 11.48 -12.39 -3.89
N LEU A 62 10.43 -12.69 -3.13
CA LEU A 62 9.52 -13.81 -3.39
C LEU A 62 8.83 -13.70 -4.76
N GLN A 63 8.32 -12.53 -5.12
CA GLN A 63 7.70 -12.32 -6.44
C GLN A 63 8.70 -12.48 -7.59
N LYS A 64 9.99 -12.22 -7.37
CA LYS A 64 11.03 -12.50 -8.36
C LYS A 64 11.27 -13.99 -8.49
N TYR A 65 11.46 -14.69 -7.36
CA TYR A 65 11.65 -16.14 -7.33
C TYR A 65 10.52 -16.89 -8.05
N LEU A 66 9.26 -16.52 -7.80
CA LEU A 66 8.10 -17.17 -8.43
C LEU A 66 7.99 -16.91 -9.95
N ASN A 67 8.61 -15.85 -10.47
CA ASN A 67 8.53 -15.48 -11.89
C ASN A 67 9.69 -16.03 -12.74
N GLU A 68 10.77 -16.55 -12.16
CA GLU A 68 11.95 -16.98 -12.91
C GLU A 68 11.80 -18.35 -13.58
N GLY A 69 10.70 -19.06 -13.34
CA GLY A 69 10.50 -20.43 -13.82
C GLY A 69 11.25 -21.44 -12.97
N LEU A 70 10.69 -22.64 -12.82
CA LEU A 70 11.37 -23.75 -12.13
C LEU A 70 12.30 -24.44 -13.13
N GLU A 71 13.59 -24.54 -12.79
CA GLU A 71 14.52 -25.43 -13.47
C GLU A 71 14.34 -26.87 -12.94
N GLU A 72 14.38 -27.82 -13.88
CA GLU A 72 14.33 -29.30 -13.80
C GLU A 72 13.80 -30.00 -12.51
N ASP A 73 12.92 -30.97 -12.73
CA ASP A 73 12.14 -31.67 -11.69
C ASP A 73 12.96 -32.54 -10.70
N ASP A 74 14.26 -32.76 -10.93
CA ASP A 74 15.10 -33.72 -10.18
C ASP A 74 16.22 -33.09 -9.32
N ILE A 75 16.11 -31.80 -8.99
CA ILE A 75 17.13 -31.11 -8.17
C ILE A 75 16.83 -31.24 -6.67
N ASP A 76 17.83 -31.64 -5.87
CA ASP A 76 17.76 -31.50 -4.40
C ASP A 76 17.58 -30.02 -4.00
N VAL A 77 16.38 -29.70 -3.51
CA VAL A 77 15.96 -28.35 -3.14
C VAL A 77 16.93 -27.67 -2.18
N LEU A 78 17.52 -28.40 -1.21
CA LEU A 78 18.47 -27.81 -0.27
C LEU A 78 19.81 -27.48 -0.95
N THR A 79 20.24 -28.32 -1.88
CA THR A 79 21.44 -28.07 -2.70
C THR A 79 21.21 -26.91 -3.67
N TRP A 80 20.02 -26.78 -4.26
CA TRP A 80 19.66 -25.63 -5.09
C TRP A 80 19.75 -24.31 -4.30
N TRP A 81 19.22 -24.26 -3.08
CA TRP A 81 19.30 -23.09 -2.20
C TRP A 81 20.70 -22.78 -1.69
N LYS A 82 21.64 -23.74 -1.70
CA LYS A 82 23.06 -23.44 -1.42
C LYS A 82 23.69 -22.59 -2.52
N VAL A 83 23.34 -22.87 -3.78
CA VAL A 83 23.87 -22.15 -4.96
C VAL A 83 23.14 -20.83 -5.18
N HIS A 84 21.80 -20.83 -5.08
CA HIS A 84 20.96 -19.67 -5.40
C HIS A 84 20.62 -18.79 -4.19
N GLY A 85 20.97 -19.22 -2.98
CA GLY A 85 20.68 -18.50 -1.75
C GLY A 85 21.13 -17.03 -1.72
N PRO A 86 22.32 -16.67 -2.25
CA PRO A 86 22.73 -15.27 -2.33
C PRO A 86 21.83 -14.37 -3.21
N ARG A 87 21.16 -14.94 -4.23
CA ARG A 87 20.21 -14.23 -5.10
C ARG A 87 18.88 -13.96 -4.38
N TYR A 88 18.55 -14.83 -3.43
CA TYR A 88 17.29 -14.89 -2.70
C TYR A 88 17.50 -15.13 -1.20
N PRO A 89 18.14 -14.21 -0.47
CA PRO A 89 18.54 -14.43 0.91
C PRO A 89 17.38 -14.64 1.88
N VAL A 90 16.23 -13.97 1.68
CA VAL A 90 15.05 -14.11 2.55
C VAL A 90 14.32 -15.40 2.23
N VAL A 91 14.09 -15.70 0.95
CA VAL A 91 13.38 -16.92 0.54
C VAL A 91 14.22 -18.17 0.86
N ALA A 92 15.55 -18.11 0.66
CA ALA A 92 16.46 -19.21 1.02
C ALA A 92 16.49 -19.50 2.51
N ARG A 93 16.38 -18.47 3.35
CA ARG A 93 16.26 -18.66 4.80
C ARG A 93 14.96 -19.38 5.15
N MET A 94 13.83 -18.89 4.63
CA MET A 94 12.53 -19.53 4.84
C MET A 94 12.52 -20.99 4.35
N ALA A 95 13.10 -21.26 3.18
CA ALA A 95 13.17 -22.60 2.65
C ALA A 95 14.00 -23.53 3.54
N ARG A 96 15.13 -23.07 4.09
CA ARG A 96 15.93 -23.86 5.04
C ARG A 96 15.17 -24.11 6.34
N ASP A 97 14.51 -23.10 6.89
CA ASP A 97 13.74 -23.22 8.13
C ASP A 97 12.56 -24.20 7.99
N VAL A 98 11.95 -24.28 6.80
CA VAL A 98 10.80 -25.16 6.51
C VAL A 98 11.22 -26.57 6.06
N LEU A 99 12.32 -26.70 5.31
CA LEU A 99 12.71 -27.95 4.63
C LEU A 99 13.84 -28.72 5.33
N ALA A 100 14.59 -28.11 6.25
CA ALA A 100 15.62 -28.83 7.01
C ALA A 100 14.98 -29.54 8.22
N VAL A 101 14.90 -30.88 8.15
CA VAL A 101 14.52 -31.79 9.26
C VAL A 101 15.72 -32.60 9.69
#